data_AF-B8M487-F1
#
_entry.id   AF-B8M487-F1
#
_cell.length_a   1.000
_cell.length_b   1.000
_cell.length_c   1.000
_cell.angle_alpha   90.00
_cell.angle_beta   90.00
_cell.angle_gamma   90.00
#
_symmetry.space_group_name_H-M   'P 1'
#
loop_
_entity.id
_entity.type
_entity.pdbx_description
1 polymer ?
#
loop_
_entity_poly.entity_id
_entity_poly.type
_entity_poly.pdbx_seq_one_letter_code
_entity_poly.pdbx_strand_id
1 'polypeptide(L)'
;MPLYLCSYWTSSGAYDNAHHLRLLHNMKKRHLGHFMPTKIQIPEGISGQIPTLTGIPQGSPISPILYLIYNADLIEDCADIVNHTTTSGWVDDVSLMTIVFDTKKYQLIHFVNPRSTTNPELQPIQLRDEVKIKPKEAVKYLGIWLNTKLSFDTHCDEAIVKAGTSLEALRGLSGPTRGAALGPTRRIYQAIVIPQMLYGAAAWFQPDLMSQRQITQTVRKFTTIQKRAACLISGAFRTTAAEALNIELHLMPIRLQLDQLTKAVAIWIRTGPTFAIPDGLVNRRTSDELKLGGYTPMEAHAWKKGGCLLAPPGTLAGK
;
A
#
# COMPACT_ATOMS: atom_id res chain seq x y z
N MET A 1 -2.76 -18.87 21.26
CA MET A 1 -3.44 -17.60 20.91
C MET A 1 -2.74 -17.03 19.68
N PRO A 2 -3.43 -16.69 18.58
CA PRO A 2 -2.73 -16.13 17.42
C PRO A 2 -2.49 -14.64 17.67
N LEU A 3 -1.31 -14.34 18.21
CA LEU A 3 -0.70 -13.02 18.07
C LEU A 3 -0.05 -13.01 16.68
N TYR A 4 -0.62 -12.25 15.75
CA TYR A 4 0.02 -12.07 14.45
C TYR A 4 1.06 -10.97 14.61
N LEU A 5 2.32 -11.38 14.50
CA LEU A 5 3.49 -10.53 14.60
C LEU A 5 3.79 -9.95 13.22
N CYS A 6 3.64 -8.63 13.06
CA CYS A 6 4.08 -7.96 11.84
C CYS A 6 5.27 -7.06 12.18
N SER A 7 6.42 -7.40 11.62
CA SER A 7 7.63 -6.60 11.70
C SER A 7 7.95 -6.03 10.32
N TYR A 8 8.25 -4.74 10.27
CA TYR A 8 8.56 -4.03 9.03
C TYR A 8 9.85 -3.23 9.22
N TRP A 9 10.58 -3.05 8.13
CA TRP A 9 11.82 -2.29 8.06
C TRP A 9 11.94 -1.63 6.67
N THR A 10 12.74 -0.57 6.60
CA THR A 10 13.12 0.11 5.34
C THR A 10 14.62 0.24 5.29
N SER A 11 15.23 -0.05 4.15
CA SER A 11 16.67 0.18 3.95
C SER A 11 16.93 1.62 3.48
N SER A 12 18.02 2.23 3.94
CA SER A 12 18.50 3.50 3.37
C SER A 12 19.56 3.17 2.31
N GLY A 13 19.46 3.72 1.10
CA GLY A 13 20.42 3.41 0.03
C GLY A 13 20.38 1.94 -0.41
N ALA A 14 19.19 1.36 -0.51
CA ALA A 14 18.94 -0.06 -0.83
C ALA A 14 19.74 -0.53 -2.05
N TYR A 15 19.59 0.21 -3.15
CA TYR A 15 20.28 -0.05 -4.40
C TYR A 15 21.78 0.14 -4.28
N ASP A 16 22.24 1.18 -3.57
CA ASP A 16 23.66 1.56 -3.47
C ASP A 16 24.49 0.54 -2.68
N ASN A 17 23.84 -0.20 -1.78
CA ASN A 17 24.47 -1.19 -0.89
C ASN A 17 24.39 -2.65 -1.40
N ALA A 18 23.78 -2.90 -2.55
CA ALA A 18 23.63 -4.26 -3.09
C ALA A 18 24.98 -4.85 -3.55
N HIS A 19 25.41 -5.96 -2.97
CA HIS A 19 26.73 -6.55 -3.25
C HIS A 19 26.73 -7.37 -4.55
N HIS A 20 27.62 -7.04 -5.49
CA HIS A 20 27.62 -7.65 -6.83
C HIS A 20 27.87 -9.16 -6.82
N LEU A 21 28.78 -9.67 -5.99
CA LEU A 21 29.05 -11.12 -5.95
C LEU A 21 27.83 -11.95 -5.50
N ARG A 22 27.03 -11.43 -4.56
CA ARG A 22 25.81 -12.10 -4.11
C ARG A 22 24.72 -12.01 -5.17
N LEU A 23 24.56 -10.85 -5.81
CA LEU A 23 23.65 -10.72 -6.95
C LEU A 23 23.99 -11.71 -8.07
N LEU A 24 25.26 -11.80 -8.45
CA LEU A 24 25.74 -12.74 -9.48
C LEU A 24 25.57 -14.21 -9.05
N HIS A 25 25.79 -14.53 -7.77
CA HIS A 25 25.51 -15.85 -7.22
C HIS A 25 24.03 -16.22 -7.37
N ASN A 26 23.12 -15.33 -6.95
CA ASN A 26 21.68 -15.55 -7.02
C ASN A 26 21.19 -15.65 -8.47
N MET A 27 21.76 -14.85 -9.38
CA MET A 27 21.48 -14.92 -10.82
C MET A 27 21.92 -16.27 -11.40
N LYS A 28 23.13 -16.74 -11.07
CA LYS A 28 23.62 -18.06 -11.50
C LYS A 28 22.77 -19.21 -10.96
N LYS A 29 22.39 -19.15 -9.67
CA LYS A 29 21.48 -20.12 -9.02
C LYS A 29 20.14 -20.23 -9.77
N ARG A 30 19.66 -19.12 -10.32
CA ARG A 30 18.38 -19.02 -11.05
C ARG A 30 18.52 -19.11 -12.57
N HIS A 31 19.70 -19.51 -13.07
CA HIS A 31 20.01 -19.63 -14.50
C HIS A 31 19.78 -18.33 -15.31
N LEU A 32 19.95 -17.18 -14.66
CA LEU A 32 19.91 -15.86 -15.30
C LEU A 32 21.32 -15.46 -15.78
N GLY A 33 21.40 -14.69 -16.87
CA GLY A 33 22.65 -14.33 -17.56
C GLY A 33 23.62 -13.45 -16.75
N HIS A 34 24.66 -12.92 -17.40
CA HIS A 34 25.66 -12.05 -16.74
C HIS A 34 25.24 -10.57 -16.71
N PHE A 35 25.52 -9.90 -15.59
CA PHE A 35 25.40 -8.45 -15.45
C PHE A 35 26.76 -7.78 -15.73
N MET A 36 26.77 -6.72 -16.55
CA MET A 36 27.99 -5.98 -16.88
C MET A 36 28.15 -4.73 -15.98
N PRO A 37 29.40 -4.35 -15.63
CA PRO A 37 29.67 -3.17 -14.81
C PRO A 37 29.21 -1.88 -15.49
N THR A 38 28.63 -0.96 -14.71
CA THR A 38 28.09 0.31 -15.20
C THR A 38 29.14 1.43 -15.24
N LYS A 39 28.95 2.38 -16.17
CA LYS A 39 29.73 3.63 -16.24
C LYS A 39 28.89 4.78 -15.70
N ILE A 40 29.49 5.69 -14.94
CA ILE A 40 28.85 6.92 -14.45
C ILE A 40 29.31 8.06 -15.37
N GLN A 41 28.37 8.89 -15.85
CA GLN A 41 28.68 10.07 -16.67
C GLN A 41 28.27 11.32 -15.89
N ILE A 42 29.19 12.29 -15.78
CA ILE A 42 28.98 13.56 -15.09
C ILE A 42 29.02 14.69 -16.16
N PRO A 43 28.32 15.83 -15.99
CA PRO A 43 28.23 16.86 -17.02
C PRO A 43 29.57 17.42 -17.52
N GLU A 44 30.62 17.45 -16.69
CA GLU A 44 31.96 17.93 -17.09
C GLU A 44 32.80 16.90 -17.88
N GLY A 45 32.29 15.69 -18.13
CA GLY A 45 32.95 14.66 -18.93
C GLY A 45 32.55 13.22 -18.57
N ILE A 46 32.83 12.27 -19.47
CA ILE A 46 32.67 10.83 -19.17
C ILE A 46 33.81 10.45 -18.21
N SER A 47 33.49 10.04 -16.98
CA SER A 47 34.51 9.51 -16.09
C SER A 47 35.11 8.23 -16.69
N GLY A 48 36.36 7.90 -16.35
CA GLY A 48 36.87 6.55 -16.57
C GLY A 48 35.95 5.49 -15.95
N GLN A 49 36.10 4.21 -16.33
CA GLN A 49 35.38 3.14 -15.64
C GLN A 49 35.77 3.14 -14.17
N ILE A 50 34.81 3.50 -13.30
CA ILE A 50 34.96 3.39 -11.85
C ILE A 50 34.41 2.01 -11.49
N PRO A 51 35.25 1.05 -11.05
CA PRO A 51 34.75 -0.23 -10.59
C PRO A 51 34.00 -0.02 -9.29
N THR A 52 32.68 -0.13 -9.33
CA THR A 52 31.85 -0.20 -8.12
C THR A 52 31.80 -1.65 -7.65
N LEU A 53 32.18 -1.90 -6.39
CA LEU A 53 32.11 -3.24 -5.78
C LEU A 53 30.70 -3.56 -5.25
N THR A 54 29.90 -2.52 -5.04
CA THR A 54 28.52 -2.55 -4.56
C THR A 54 27.70 -1.52 -5.34
N GLY A 55 26.40 -1.75 -5.43
CA GLY A 55 25.47 -0.78 -6.01
C GLY A 55 24.79 -1.27 -7.29
N ILE A 56 23.48 -1.17 -7.34
CA ILE A 56 22.67 -1.32 -8.54
C ILE A 56 22.30 0.10 -9.03
N PRO A 57 22.47 0.44 -10.32
CA PRO A 57 22.29 1.81 -10.81
C PRO A 57 20.83 2.28 -10.68
N GLN A 58 20.58 3.31 -9.87
CA GLN A 58 19.24 3.89 -9.74
C GLN A 58 18.80 4.56 -11.06
N GLY A 59 17.52 4.40 -11.41
CA GLY A 59 16.96 4.94 -12.66
C GLY A 59 17.08 4.04 -13.89
N SER A 60 17.82 2.91 -13.80
CA SER A 60 17.81 1.90 -14.87
C SER A 60 16.56 1.00 -14.76
N PRO A 61 15.87 0.69 -15.87
CA PRO A 61 14.67 -0.16 -15.86
C PRO A 61 14.88 -1.58 -15.30
N ILE A 62 16.11 -2.10 -15.37
CA ILE A 62 16.42 -3.47 -14.89
C ILE A 62 16.77 -3.50 -13.40
N SER A 63 17.07 -2.35 -12.79
CA SER A 63 17.54 -2.26 -11.41
C SER A 63 16.55 -2.81 -10.38
N PRO A 64 15.23 -2.53 -10.46
CA PRO A 64 14.26 -3.15 -9.57
C PRO A 64 14.24 -4.68 -9.67
N ILE A 65 14.38 -5.24 -10.88
CA ILE A 65 14.40 -6.69 -11.11
C ILE A 65 15.64 -7.31 -10.47
N LEU A 66 16.81 -6.69 -10.67
CA LEU A 66 18.06 -7.14 -10.06
C LEU A 66 17.99 -7.09 -8.52
N TYR A 67 17.36 -6.07 -7.97
CA TYR A 67 17.19 -5.95 -6.52
C TYR A 67 16.22 -7.00 -5.96
N LEU A 68 15.19 -7.39 -6.72
CA LEU A 68 14.35 -8.53 -6.34
C LEU A 68 15.13 -9.85 -6.36
N ILE A 69 15.95 -10.11 -7.39
CA ILE A 69 16.81 -11.31 -7.46
C ILE A 69 17.83 -11.34 -6.32
N TYR A 70 18.39 -10.18 -5.97
CA TYR A 70 19.31 -10.03 -4.85
C TYR A 70 18.69 -10.47 -3.51
N ASN A 71 17.41 -10.12 -3.30
CA ASN A 71 16.69 -10.44 -2.06
C ASN A 71 15.92 -11.76 -2.11
N ALA A 72 15.83 -12.46 -3.24
CA ALA A 72 14.99 -13.64 -3.40
C ALA A 72 15.33 -14.80 -2.45
N ASP A 73 16.61 -15.18 -2.37
CA ASP A 73 17.06 -16.26 -1.47
C ASP A 73 16.72 -16.00 -0.01
N LEU A 74 16.73 -14.73 0.37
CA LEU A 74 16.43 -14.34 1.74
C LEU A 74 14.95 -14.48 2.09
N ILE A 75 14.06 -14.08 1.16
CA ILE A 75 12.62 -14.23 1.36
C ILE A 75 12.29 -15.73 1.49
N GLU A 76 12.95 -16.57 0.68
CA GLU A 76 12.84 -18.02 0.71
C GLU A 76 13.34 -18.60 2.05
N ASP A 77 14.52 -18.19 2.52
CA ASP A 77 15.11 -18.69 3.78
C ASP A 77 14.36 -18.22 5.04
N CYS A 78 13.68 -17.07 4.99
CA CYS A 78 12.90 -16.54 6.11
C CYS A 78 11.45 -17.04 6.14
N ALA A 79 10.97 -17.67 5.05
CA ALA A 79 9.64 -18.25 5.01
C ALA A 79 9.67 -19.63 5.69
N ASP A 80 9.43 -19.65 7.00
CA ASP A 80 9.33 -20.89 7.77
C ASP A 80 7.86 -21.28 7.98
N ILE A 81 7.43 -22.30 7.23
CA ILE A 81 6.10 -22.90 7.30
C ILE A 81 5.86 -23.56 8.68
N VAL A 82 6.92 -24.06 9.33
CA VAL A 82 6.83 -24.75 10.63
C VAL A 82 6.52 -23.76 11.76
N ASN A 83 7.02 -22.53 11.67
CA ASN A 83 6.78 -21.47 12.65
C ASN A 83 5.66 -20.49 12.24
N HIS A 84 4.83 -20.85 11.25
CA HIS A 84 3.75 -20.00 10.70
C HIS A 84 4.21 -18.58 10.32
N THR A 85 5.47 -18.43 9.88
CA THR A 85 6.04 -17.14 9.53
C THR A 85 5.94 -16.92 8.03
N THR A 86 5.09 -15.98 7.61
CA THR A 86 5.00 -15.56 6.20
C THR A 86 5.83 -14.31 5.99
N THR A 87 6.80 -14.38 5.07
CA THR A 87 7.66 -13.25 4.72
C THR A 87 7.24 -12.72 3.35
N SER A 88 6.87 -11.44 3.27
CA SER A 88 6.53 -10.78 2.03
C SER A 88 7.43 -9.59 1.80
N GLY A 89 7.81 -9.36 0.55
CA GLY A 89 8.75 -8.33 0.22
C GLY A 89 8.35 -7.49 -1.00
N TRP A 90 8.41 -6.16 -0.86
CA TRP A 90 8.18 -5.18 -1.92
C TRP A 90 9.42 -4.34 -2.20
N VAL A 91 10.17 -4.67 -3.26
CA VAL A 91 11.35 -3.92 -3.72
C VAL A 91 12.20 -3.42 -2.55
N ASP A 92 12.11 -2.13 -2.15
CA ASP A 92 12.91 -1.52 -1.07
C ASP A 92 12.47 -1.88 0.37
N ASP A 93 11.25 -2.40 0.53
CA ASP A 93 10.64 -2.82 1.81
C ASP A 93 10.92 -4.32 2.11
N VAL A 94 11.94 -4.90 1.47
CA VAL A 94 12.52 -6.22 1.80
C VAL A 94 14.01 -6.06 1.92
N SER A 95 14.55 -6.46 3.06
CA SER A 95 15.98 -6.51 3.31
C SER A 95 16.22 -7.20 4.64
N LEU A 96 16.62 -8.45 4.59
CA LEU A 96 17.18 -9.19 5.70
C LEU A 96 18.55 -9.72 5.23
N MET A 97 19.54 -9.61 6.10
CA MET A 97 20.98 -9.78 5.86
C MET A 97 21.61 -8.97 4.70
N THR A 98 21.76 -7.67 4.86
CA THR A 98 23.01 -6.99 4.44
C THR A 98 23.52 -6.13 5.59
N ILE A 99 24.42 -6.71 6.38
CA ILE A 99 25.52 -6.20 7.25
C ILE A 99 25.37 -4.90 8.06
N VAL A 100 24.43 -3.97 7.82
CA VAL A 100 24.15 -2.85 8.72
C VAL A 100 22.66 -2.53 8.69
N PHE A 101 21.93 -2.97 9.73
CA PHE A 101 20.55 -2.50 9.94
C PHE A 101 20.55 -1.20 10.73
N ASP A 102 19.73 -0.23 10.29
CA ASP A 102 19.37 0.89 11.17
C ASP A 102 18.31 0.39 12.16
N THR A 103 18.74 0.03 13.35
CA THR A 103 17.88 -0.45 14.44
C THR A 103 16.75 0.55 14.77
N LYS A 104 16.89 1.83 14.41
CA LYS A 104 15.85 2.87 14.58
C LYS A 104 14.67 2.72 13.62
N LYS A 105 14.84 2.01 12.50
CA LYS A 105 13.79 1.85 11.46
C LYS A 105 12.84 0.69 11.71
N TYR A 106 13.15 -0.19 12.65
CA TYR A 106 12.27 -1.29 13.00
C TYR A 106 10.98 -0.79 13.63
N GLN A 107 9.86 -1.32 13.16
CA GLN A 107 8.58 -1.15 13.81
C GLN A 107 7.92 -2.50 14.04
N LEU A 108 7.28 -2.60 15.20
CA LEU A 108 6.59 -3.80 15.66
C LEU A 108 5.14 -3.41 15.92
N ILE A 109 4.21 -4.19 15.38
CA ILE A 109 2.79 -4.10 15.72
C ILE A 109 2.25 -5.50 16.00
N HIS A 110 1.41 -5.61 17.02
CA HIS A 110 0.70 -6.83 17.33
C HIS A 110 -0.75 -6.68 16.91
N PHE A 111 -1.22 -7.61 16.09
CA PHE A 111 -2.64 -7.74 15.83
C PHE A 111 -3.23 -8.76 16.79
N VAL A 112 -4.20 -8.29 17.57
CA VAL A 112 -4.93 -9.11 18.53
C VAL A 112 -6.29 -9.39 17.96
N ASN A 113 -6.74 -10.64 18.03
CA ASN A 113 -8.10 -10.98 17.64
C ASN A 113 -9.09 -10.21 18.53
N PRO A 114 -9.94 -9.32 17.97
CA PRO A 114 -10.88 -8.52 18.76
C PRO A 114 -11.92 -9.36 19.51
N ARG A 115 -12.14 -10.61 19.11
CA ARG A 115 -13.06 -11.57 19.76
C ARG A 115 -12.39 -12.35 20.89
N SER A 116 -11.07 -12.24 21.03
CA SER A 116 -10.34 -12.85 22.13
C SER A 116 -10.64 -12.08 23.41
N THR A 117 -11.18 -12.75 24.43
CA THR A 117 -11.43 -12.18 25.77
C THR A 117 -10.15 -11.99 26.58
N THR A 118 -9.05 -12.60 26.14
CA THR A 118 -7.73 -12.44 26.72
C THR A 118 -7.09 -11.15 26.21
N ASN A 119 -6.57 -10.33 27.14
CA ASN A 119 -5.77 -9.16 26.83
C ASN A 119 -4.30 -9.61 26.75
N PRO A 120 -3.73 -9.87 25.55
CA PRO A 120 -2.39 -10.41 25.45
C PRO A 120 -1.36 -9.36 25.87
N GLU A 121 -0.36 -9.79 26.63
CA GLU A 121 0.78 -8.94 26.94
C GLU A 121 1.52 -8.58 25.65
N LEU A 122 1.67 -7.27 25.39
CA LEU A 122 2.42 -6.75 24.25
C LEU A 122 3.92 -6.95 24.50
N GLN A 123 4.42 -8.13 24.15
CA GLN A 123 5.82 -8.47 24.38
C GLN A 123 6.76 -7.81 23.36
N PRO A 124 7.87 -7.20 23.80
CA PRO A 124 8.88 -6.67 22.89
C PRO A 124 9.67 -7.81 22.23
N ILE A 125 10.13 -7.58 20.99
CA ILE A 125 11.10 -8.47 20.35
C ILE A 125 12.50 -7.98 20.69
N GLN A 126 13.38 -8.91 21.04
CA GLN A 126 14.80 -8.67 21.22
C GLN A 126 15.55 -9.06 19.95
N LEU A 127 16.18 -8.09 19.29
CA LEU A 127 17.08 -8.37 18.16
C LEU A 127 18.45 -8.83 18.67
N ARG A 128 19.24 -9.46 17.76
CA ARG A 128 20.56 -10.05 18.06
C ARG A 128 21.55 -9.11 18.76
N ASP A 129 21.36 -7.80 18.66
CA ASP A 129 22.24 -6.75 19.22
C ASP A 129 21.67 -6.08 20.50
N GLU A 130 20.89 -6.82 21.32
CA GLU A 130 20.24 -6.34 22.57
C GLU A 130 19.20 -5.21 22.43
N VAL A 131 18.95 -4.72 21.21
CA VAL A 131 17.92 -3.70 20.97
C VAL A 131 16.52 -4.31 21.16
N LYS A 132 15.80 -3.82 22.17
CA LYS A 132 14.39 -4.17 22.43
C LYS A 132 13.46 -3.25 21.66
N ILE A 133 12.72 -3.81 20.71
CA ILE A 133 11.70 -3.07 19.96
C ILE A 133 10.36 -3.27 20.65
N LYS A 134 9.76 -2.17 21.10
CA LYS A 134 8.44 -2.17 21.73
C LYS A 134 7.33 -2.12 20.67
N PRO A 135 6.22 -2.84 20.86
CA PRO A 135 5.05 -2.72 20.00
C PRO A 135 4.51 -1.28 19.98
N LYS A 136 4.18 -0.79 18.79
CA LYS A 136 3.52 0.51 18.57
C LYS A 136 2.03 0.30 18.29
N GLU A 137 1.22 1.29 18.63
CA GLU A 137 -0.23 1.24 18.38
C GLU A 137 -0.58 1.42 16.90
N ALA A 138 0.26 2.16 16.16
CA ALA A 138 0.16 2.35 14.73
C ALA A 138 1.54 2.33 14.07
N VAL A 139 1.64 1.67 12.91
CA VAL A 139 2.85 1.56 12.09
C VAL A 139 2.52 1.82 10.63
N LYS A 140 3.48 2.36 9.89
CA LYS A 140 3.29 2.63 8.46
C LYS A 140 3.96 1.53 7.65
N TYR A 141 3.18 0.85 6.82
CA TYR A 141 3.62 -0.25 5.97
C TYR A 141 3.14 -0.03 4.53
N LEU A 142 4.05 -0.04 3.55
CA LEU A 142 3.74 0.22 2.12
C LEU A 142 2.92 1.50 1.88
N GLY A 143 3.18 2.53 2.70
CA GLY A 143 2.44 3.79 2.63
C GLY A 143 1.08 3.80 3.34
N ILE A 144 0.62 2.67 3.90
CA ILE A 144 -0.64 2.54 4.63
C ILE A 144 -0.37 2.50 6.14
N TRP A 145 -1.14 3.27 6.91
CA TRP A 145 -1.08 3.19 8.37
C TRP A 145 -1.94 2.05 8.90
N LEU A 146 -1.30 1.09 9.57
CA LEU A 146 -1.92 -0.04 10.23
C LEU A 146 -1.96 0.23 11.73
N ASN A 147 -3.13 0.13 12.34
CA ASN A 147 -3.28 0.16 13.78
C ASN A 147 -3.68 -1.23 14.32
N THR A 148 -3.52 -1.44 15.63
CA THR A 148 -3.74 -2.76 16.27
C THR A 148 -5.12 -3.35 16.01
N LYS A 149 -6.13 -2.49 15.79
CA LYS A 149 -7.52 -2.87 15.51
C LYS A 149 -7.86 -2.96 14.02
N LEU A 150 -6.93 -2.63 13.13
CA LEU A 150 -7.15 -2.51 11.68
C LEU A 150 -8.38 -1.62 11.34
N SER A 151 -8.58 -0.54 12.10
CA SER A 151 -9.66 0.43 11.82
C SER A 151 -9.26 1.46 10.76
N PHE A 152 -7.97 1.62 10.50
CA PHE A 152 -7.41 2.54 9.49
C PHE A 152 -7.80 4.02 9.67
N ASP A 153 -8.26 4.42 10.87
CA ASP A 153 -8.61 5.82 11.17
C ASP A 153 -7.40 6.73 10.98
N THR A 154 -6.24 6.34 11.52
CA THR A 154 -4.97 7.05 11.35
C THR A 154 -4.59 7.19 9.87
N HIS A 155 -4.80 6.15 9.06
CA HIS A 155 -4.52 6.22 7.61
C HIS A 155 -5.42 7.24 6.92
N CYS A 156 -6.71 7.21 7.22
CA CYS A 156 -7.67 8.14 6.66
C CYS A 156 -7.33 9.59 7.03
N ASP A 157 -6.99 9.84 8.30
CA ASP A 157 -6.68 11.19 8.78
C ASP A 157 -5.39 11.72 8.13
N GLU A 158 -4.34 10.90 8.01
CA GLU A 158 -3.10 11.24 7.31
C GLU A 158 -3.32 11.50 5.81
N ALA A 159 -4.16 10.69 5.15
CA ALA A 159 -4.53 10.90 3.75
C ALA A 159 -5.28 12.22 3.55
N ILE A 160 -6.17 12.59 4.48
CA ILE A 160 -6.91 13.85 4.46
C ILE A 160 -5.97 15.04 4.66
N VAL A 161 -5.04 14.97 5.61
CA VAL A 161 -4.04 16.02 5.83
C VAL A 161 -3.20 16.23 4.57
N LYS A 162 -2.68 15.14 3.98
CA LYS A 162 -1.89 15.20 2.75
C LYS A 162 -2.69 15.79 1.57
N ALA A 163 -3.94 15.35 1.40
CA ALA A 163 -4.83 15.92 0.38
C ALA A 163 -5.10 17.41 0.62
N GLY A 164 -5.26 17.82 1.89
CA GLY A 164 -5.42 19.22 2.28
C GLY A 164 -4.22 20.08 1.90
N THR A 165 -3.00 19.60 2.16
CA THR A 165 -1.76 20.27 1.73
C THR A 165 -1.70 20.44 0.21
N SER A 166 -2.01 19.37 -0.54
CA SER A 166 -2.05 19.42 -2.01
C SER A 166 -3.11 20.39 -2.55
N LEU A 167 -4.25 20.53 -1.85
CA LEU A 167 -5.26 21.53 -2.20
C LEU A 167 -4.80 22.97 -1.97
N GLU A 168 -4.05 23.24 -0.91
CA GLU A 168 -3.50 24.58 -0.71
C GLU A 168 -2.42 24.92 -1.75
N ALA A 169 -1.61 23.95 -2.17
CA ALA A 169 -0.71 24.13 -3.30
C ALA A 169 -1.48 24.42 -4.60
N LEU A 170 -2.55 23.67 -4.87
CA LEU A 170 -3.43 23.91 -6.02
C LEU A 170 -4.05 25.32 -5.97
N ARG A 171 -4.41 25.79 -4.77
CA ARG A 171 -4.93 27.14 -4.54
C ARG A 171 -3.91 28.21 -4.91
N GLY A 172 -2.65 28.02 -4.49
CA GLY A 172 -1.56 28.94 -4.83
C GLY A 172 -1.33 29.04 -6.34
N LEU A 173 -1.48 27.93 -7.06
CA LEU A 173 -1.40 27.89 -8.53
C LEU A 173 -2.62 28.54 -9.21
N SER A 174 -3.78 28.55 -8.55
CA SER A 174 -5.07 29.00 -9.10
C SER A 174 -5.44 30.45 -8.71
N GLY A 175 -4.45 31.29 -8.37
CA GLY A 175 -4.67 32.62 -7.78
C GLY A 175 -5.57 33.60 -8.56
N PRO A 176 -6.02 34.70 -7.92
CA PRO A 176 -7.12 35.57 -8.40
C PRO A 176 -6.86 36.25 -9.75
N THR A 177 -5.61 36.46 -10.13
CA THR A 177 -5.20 37.17 -11.34
C THR A 177 -4.82 36.26 -12.51
N ARG A 178 -4.70 34.94 -12.29
CA ARG A 178 -4.25 33.96 -13.30
C ARG A 178 -5.26 32.87 -13.63
N GLY A 179 -6.50 33.00 -13.14
CA GLY A 179 -7.68 32.19 -13.45
C GLY A 179 -7.36 30.93 -14.25
N ALA A 180 -6.77 29.92 -13.58
CA ALA A 180 -6.53 28.65 -14.25
C ALA A 180 -7.90 28.15 -14.72
N ALA A 181 -8.06 27.94 -16.03
CA ALA A 181 -9.31 27.51 -16.61
C ALA A 181 -9.83 26.29 -15.82
N LEU A 182 -11.14 26.23 -15.57
CA LEU A 182 -11.80 25.19 -14.76
C LEU A 182 -11.30 23.77 -15.10
N GLY A 183 -11.05 23.52 -16.38
CA GLY A 183 -10.52 22.26 -16.91
C GLY A 183 -9.15 21.86 -16.33
N PRO A 184 -8.06 22.61 -16.58
CA PRO A 184 -6.74 22.37 -15.98
C PRO A 184 -6.76 22.14 -14.47
N THR A 185 -7.43 22.99 -13.69
CA THR A 185 -7.48 22.87 -12.22
C THR A 185 -8.18 21.57 -11.80
N ARG A 186 -9.29 21.23 -12.46
CA ARG A 186 -9.98 19.95 -12.28
C ARG A 186 -9.09 18.76 -12.61
N ARG A 187 -8.33 18.83 -13.72
CA ARG A 187 -7.40 17.75 -14.11
C ARG A 187 -6.30 17.55 -13.07
N ILE A 188 -5.71 18.65 -12.56
CA ILE A 188 -4.69 18.56 -11.51
C ILE A 188 -5.27 17.94 -10.24
N TYR A 189 -6.48 18.35 -9.83
CA TYR A 189 -7.17 17.73 -8.70
C TYR A 189 -7.36 16.21 -8.89
N GLN A 190 -7.88 15.80 -10.04
CA GLN A 190 -8.11 14.39 -10.36
C GLN A 190 -6.81 13.58 -10.50
N ALA A 191 -5.73 14.18 -10.99
CA ALA A 191 -4.46 13.49 -11.23
C ALA A 191 -3.58 13.39 -9.98
N ILE A 192 -3.71 14.33 -9.02
CA ILE A 192 -2.81 14.41 -7.85
C ILE A 192 -3.58 14.15 -6.56
N VAL A 193 -4.64 14.91 -6.30
CA VAL A 193 -5.30 14.90 -5.00
C VAL A 193 -6.12 13.62 -4.81
N ILE A 194 -6.88 13.18 -5.82
CA ILE A 194 -7.67 11.95 -5.75
C ILE A 194 -6.79 10.70 -5.47
N PRO A 195 -5.71 10.42 -6.24
CA PRO A 195 -4.89 9.24 -5.99
C PRO A 195 -4.19 9.27 -4.62
N GLN A 196 -3.78 10.45 -4.14
CA GLN A 196 -3.19 10.59 -2.82
C GLN A 196 -4.20 10.32 -1.71
N MET A 197 -5.41 10.86 -1.85
CA MET A 197 -6.48 10.78 -0.86
C MET A 197 -7.08 9.36 -0.76
N LEU A 198 -7.18 8.66 -1.89
CA LEU A 198 -7.80 7.33 -1.98
C LEU A 198 -6.76 6.19 -2.03
N TYR A 199 -5.49 6.50 -1.74
CA TYR A 199 -4.41 5.51 -1.76
C TYR A 199 -4.73 4.33 -0.84
N GLY A 200 -4.60 3.12 -1.39
CA GLY A 200 -4.84 1.88 -0.66
C GLY A 200 -6.30 1.61 -0.31
N ALA A 201 -7.28 2.24 -0.97
CA ALA A 201 -8.72 2.09 -0.66
C ALA A 201 -9.17 0.62 -0.54
N ALA A 202 -8.63 -0.29 -1.36
CA ALA A 202 -8.90 -1.73 -1.31
C ALA A 202 -8.52 -2.41 0.01
N ALA A 203 -7.64 -1.80 0.81
CA ALA A 203 -7.24 -2.32 2.12
C ALA A 203 -8.15 -1.79 3.25
N TRP A 204 -8.51 -0.50 3.23
CA TRP A 204 -9.14 0.17 4.36
C TRP A 204 -10.62 0.52 4.17
N PHE A 205 -11.14 0.49 2.95
CA PHE A 205 -12.55 0.74 2.66
C PHE A 205 -13.22 -0.50 2.09
N GLN A 206 -13.89 -1.28 2.95
CA GLN A 206 -14.66 -2.44 2.50
C GLN A 206 -16.12 -2.31 2.94
N PRO A 207 -17.03 -1.83 2.05
CA PRO A 207 -18.45 -1.68 2.37
C PRO A 207 -19.08 -2.95 2.92
N ASP A 208 -18.70 -4.11 2.37
CA ASP A 208 -19.24 -5.40 2.79
C ASP A 208 -18.84 -5.78 4.23
N LEU A 209 -17.74 -5.22 4.77
CA LEU A 209 -17.24 -5.51 6.12
C LEU A 209 -17.55 -4.38 7.12
N MET A 210 -18.11 -3.27 6.65
CA MET A 210 -18.38 -2.08 7.44
C MET A 210 -19.86 -1.91 7.71
N SER A 211 -20.21 -1.33 8.86
CA SER A 211 -21.58 -0.87 9.10
C SER A 211 -21.90 0.36 8.26
N GLN A 212 -23.18 0.58 7.96
CA GLN A 212 -23.62 1.76 7.22
C GLN A 212 -23.20 3.08 7.89
N ARG A 213 -23.11 3.09 9.23
CA ARG A 213 -22.61 4.23 10.01
C ARG A 213 -21.14 4.49 9.73
N GLN A 214 -20.29 3.46 9.79
CA GLN A 214 -18.85 3.58 9.51
C GLN A 214 -18.61 4.07 8.08
N ILE A 215 -19.27 3.47 7.08
CA ILE A 215 -19.19 3.90 5.68
C ILE A 215 -19.52 5.38 5.56
N THR A 216 -20.64 5.80 6.16
CA THR A 216 -21.10 7.20 6.10
C THR A 216 -20.11 8.15 6.77
N GLN A 217 -19.56 7.79 7.93
CA GLN A 217 -18.58 8.61 8.65
C GLN A 217 -17.28 8.75 7.86
N THR A 218 -16.72 7.64 7.36
CA THR A 218 -15.49 7.65 6.55
C THR A 218 -15.68 8.47 5.27
N VAL A 219 -16.73 8.20 4.50
CA VAL A 219 -17.01 8.92 3.25
C VAL A 219 -17.18 10.42 3.49
N ARG A 220 -17.88 10.83 4.55
CA ARG A 220 -18.09 12.26 4.86
C ARG A 220 -16.79 13.03 5.06
N LYS A 221 -15.77 12.41 5.68
CA LYS A 221 -14.46 13.05 5.88
C LYS A 221 -13.84 13.43 4.51
N PHE A 222 -13.85 12.51 3.58
CA PHE A 222 -13.30 12.70 2.23
C PHE A 222 -14.19 13.59 1.33
N THR A 223 -15.53 13.49 1.44
CA THR A 223 -16.46 14.38 0.74
C THR A 223 -16.23 15.85 1.12
N THR A 224 -15.80 16.12 2.36
CA THR A 224 -15.47 17.49 2.80
C THR A 224 -14.29 18.07 2.00
N ILE A 225 -13.27 17.24 1.74
CA ILE A 225 -12.11 17.61 0.91
C ILE A 225 -12.53 17.80 -0.55
N GLN A 226 -13.35 16.90 -1.11
CA GLN A 226 -13.88 17.07 -2.47
C GLN A 226 -14.73 18.33 -2.61
N LYS A 227 -15.58 18.65 -1.63
CA LYS A 227 -16.36 19.89 -1.62
C LYS A 227 -15.45 21.12 -1.64
N ARG A 228 -14.41 21.14 -0.81
CA ARG A 228 -13.43 22.24 -0.78
C ARG A 228 -12.70 22.39 -2.11
N ALA A 229 -12.29 21.28 -2.73
CA ALA A 229 -11.69 21.26 -4.05
C ALA A 229 -12.66 21.79 -5.12
N ALA A 230 -13.91 21.36 -5.08
CA ALA A 230 -14.95 21.76 -6.00
C ALA A 230 -15.24 23.27 -5.92
N CYS A 231 -15.33 23.84 -4.71
CA CYS A 231 -15.43 25.30 -4.54
C CYS A 231 -14.20 26.04 -5.08
N LEU A 232 -12.98 25.49 -4.88
CA LEU A 232 -11.75 26.08 -5.39
C LEU A 232 -11.71 26.07 -6.92
N ILE A 233 -12.11 24.95 -7.53
CA ILE A 233 -12.13 24.80 -8.99
C ILE A 233 -13.19 25.74 -9.58
N SER A 234 -14.43 25.70 -9.09
CA SER A 234 -15.56 26.46 -9.66
C SER A 234 -15.59 27.94 -9.30
N GLY A 235 -14.89 28.36 -8.25
CA GLY A 235 -15.06 29.69 -7.64
C GLY A 235 -16.39 29.85 -6.89
N ALA A 236 -17.19 28.79 -6.73
CA ALA A 236 -18.48 28.85 -6.06
C ALA A 236 -18.36 29.12 -4.55
N PHE A 237 -19.43 29.68 -3.97
CA PHE A 237 -19.52 29.91 -2.53
C PHE A 237 -19.35 28.61 -1.73
N ARG A 238 -18.78 28.73 -0.53
CA ARG A 238 -18.58 27.58 0.38
C ARG A 238 -19.90 26.94 0.83
N THR A 239 -20.99 27.69 0.77
CA THR A 239 -22.36 27.26 1.12
C THR A 239 -23.01 26.43 0.01
N THR A 240 -22.49 26.48 -1.22
CA THR A 240 -23.03 25.69 -2.34
C THR A 240 -23.03 24.19 -2.02
N ALA A 241 -24.10 23.51 -2.39
CA ALA A 241 -24.29 22.09 -2.14
C ALA A 241 -23.19 21.25 -2.84
N ALA A 242 -22.60 20.29 -2.13
CA ALA A 242 -21.52 19.46 -2.68
C ALA A 242 -21.98 18.64 -3.89
N GLU A 243 -23.19 18.08 -3.85
CA GLU A 243 -23.72 17.28 -4.96
C GLU A 243 -23.94 18.11 -6.23
N ALA A 244 -24.42 19.34 -6.09
CA ALA A 244 -24.57 20.25 -7.23
C ALA A 244 -23.20 20.55 -7.88
N LEU A 245 -22.18 20.83 -7.06
CA LEU A 245 -20.83 21.06 -7.55
C LEU A 245 -20.21 19.82 -8.19
N ASN A 246 -20.49 18.63 -7.66
CA ASN A 246 -20.02 17.37 -8.23
C ASN A 246 -20.57 17.16 -9.65
N ILE A 247 -21.87 17.42 -9.83
CA ILE A 247 -22.53 17.30 -11.14
C ILE A 247 -21.94 18.30 -12.13
N GLU A 248 -21.89 19.58 -11.74
CA GLU A 248 -21.41 20.68 -12.60
C GLU A 248 -19.95 20.50 -13.03
N LEU A 249 -19.11 20.04 -12.10
CA LEU A 249 -17.69 19.82 -12.38
C LEU A 249 -17.40 18.44 -12.96
N HIS A 250 -18.39 17.59 -13.18
CA HIS A 250 -18.22 16.18 -13.58
C HIS A 250 -17.28 15.41 -12.64
N LEU A 251 -17.40 15.65 -11.33
CA LEU A 251 -16.67 14.93 -10.29
C LEU A 251 -17.52 13.78 -9.78
N MET A 252 -17.01 12.56 -9.89
CA MET A 252 -17.66 11.41 -9.29
C MET A 252 -17.75 11.58 -7.76
N PRO A 253 -18.90 11.31 -7.12
CA PRO A 253 -19.00 11.31 -5.67
C PRO A 253 -18.00 10.34 -5.02
N ILE A 254 -17.39 10.74 -3.91
CA ILE A 254 -16.33 9.96 -3.23
C ILE A 254 -16.74 8.52 -2.92
N ARG A 255 -17.99 8.30 -2.49
CA ARG A 255 -18.49 6.94 -2.22
C ARG A 255 -18.37 6.03 -3.45
N LEU A 256 -18.71 6.57 -4.62
CA LEU A 256 -18.66 5.82 -5.88
C LEU A 256 -17.22 5.61 -6.34
N GLN A 257 -16.34 6.61 -6.16
CA GLN A 257 -14.91 6.44 -6.46
C GLN A 257 -14.28 5.34 -5.61
N LEU A 258 -14.55 5.34 -4.30
CA LEU A 258 -14.05 4.32 -3.38
C LEU A 258 -14.56 2.93 -3.75
N ASP A 259 -15.86 2.78 -4.01
CA ASP A 259 -16.47 1.51 -4.42
C ASP A 259 -15.93 1.02 -5.79
N GLN A 260 -15.72 1.94 -6.74
CA GLN A 260 -15.12 1.60 -8.02
C GLN A 260 -13.67 1.13 -7.85
N LEU A 261 -12.87 1.82 -7.05
CA LEU A 261 -11.47 1.46 -6.81
C LEU A 261 -11.33 0.09 -6.14
N THR A 262 -12.12 -0.18 -5.10
CA THR A 262 -12.03 -1.46 -4.37
C THR A 262 -12.42 -2.64 -5.27
N LYS A 263 -13.51 -2.50 -6.01
CA LYS A 263 -13.97 -3.52 -6.97
C LYS A 263 -13.00 -3.72 -8.12
N ALA A 264 -12.46 -2.64 -8.68
CA ALA A 264 -11.48 -2.71 -9.77
C ALA A 264 -10.21 -3.44 -9.32
N VAL A 265 -9.70 -3.14 -8.12
CA VAL A 265 -8.53 -3.85 -7.55
C VAL A 265 -8.84 -5.32 -7.33
N ALA A 266 -10.02 -5.67 -6.79
CA ALA A 266 -10.40 -7.07 -6.60
C ALA A 266 -10.47 -7.85 -7.92
N ILE A 267 -11.05 -7.25 -8.97
CA ILE A 267 -11.11 -7.84 -10.32
C ILE A 267 -9.70 -7.98 -10.90
N TRP A 268 -8.87 -6.94 -10.76
CA TRP A 268 -7.51 -6.95 -11.28
C TRP A 268 -6.66 -8.03 -10.63
N ILE A 269 -6.73 -8.19 -9.31
CA ILE A 269 -6.05 -9.27 -8.60
C ILE A 269 -6.58 -10.63 -9.07
N ARG A 270 -7.90 -10.81 -9.19
CA ARG A 270 -8.51 -12.09 -9.59
C ARG A 270 -8.18 -12.51 -11.03
N THR A 271 -7.99 -11.53 -11.91
CA THR A 271 -7.68 -11.72 -13.34
C THR A 271 -6.18 -11.62 -13.64
N GLY A 272 -5.36 -11.34 -12.63
CA GLY A 272 -3.92 -11.29 -12.73
C GLY A 272 -3.27 -12.66 -12.86
N PRO A 273 -1.93 -12.71 -12.90
CA PRO A 273 -1.18 -13.95 -12.96
C PRO A 273 -1.53 -14.87 -11.79
N THR A 274 -1.63 -16.18 -12.02
CA THR A 274 -2.08 -17.17 -11.02
C THR A 274 -1.28 -17.11 -9.71
N PHE A 275 0.03 -16.84 -9.79
CA PHE A 275 0.90 -16.72 -8.60
C PHE A 275 0.65 -15.46 -7.76
N ALA A 276 -0.02 -14.43 -8.32
CA ALA A 276 -0.33 -13.19 -7.64
C ALA A 276 -1.74 -13.17 -7.03
N ILE A 277 -2.53 -14.23 -7.27
CA ILE A 277 -3.87 -14.37 -6.70
C ILE A 277 -3.72 -14.91 -5.27
N PRO A 278 -4.19 -14.19 -4.24
CA PRO A 278 -4.20 -14.69 -2.87
C PRO A 278 -4.99 -15.99 -2.74
N ASP A 279 -4.53 -16.92 -1.92
CA ASP A 279 -5.19 -18.21 -1.74
C ASP A 279 -6.65 -18.05 -1.29
N GLY A 280 -6.93 -17.11 -0.38
CA GLY A 280 -8.28 -16.80 0.08
C GLY A 280 -9.25 -16.29 -1.02
N LEU A 281 -8.76 -15.93 -2.21
CA LEU A 281 -9.59 -15.58 -3.37
C LEU A 281 -9.96 -16.80 -4.22
N VAL A 282 -9.20 -17.89 -4.11
CA VAL A 282 -9.38 -19.14 -4.87
C VAL A 282 -10.04 -20.19 -4.00
N ASN A 283 -9.52 -20.37 -2.79
CA ASN A 283 -9.95 -21.35 -1.81
C ASN A 283 -10.64 -20.64 -0.65
N ARG A 284 -11.89 -21.04 -0.40
CA ARG A 284 -12.65 -20.49 0.73
C ARG A 284 -12.16 -21.11 2.04
N ARG A 285 -11.73 -20.27 2.98
CA ARG A 285 -11.40 -20.70 4.35
C ARG A 285 -12.58 -21.37 5.05
N THR A 286 -12.28 -22.26 5.97
CA THR A 286 -13.27 -22.98 6.76
C THR A 286 -14.11 -22.04 7.63
N SER A 287 -15.30 -22.51 8.04
CA SER A 287 -16.18 -21.71 8.89
C SER A 287 -15.51 -21.30 10.21
N ASP A 288 -14.66 -22.16 10.77
CA ASP A 288 -14.00 -21.91 12.05
C ASP A 288 -12.84 -20.90 11.90
N GLU A 289 -12.09 -20.95 10.79
CA GLU A 289 -11.10 -19.92 10.47
C GLU A 289 -11.74 -18.55 10.23
N LEU A 290 -12.90 -18.50 9.56
CA LEU A 290 -13.65 -17.26 9.35
C LEU A 290 -14.29 -16.72 10.64
N LYS A 291 -14.72 -17.61 11.55
CA LYS A 291 -15.15 -17.22 12.90
C LYS A 291 -13.99 -16.64 13.71
N LEU A 292 -12.77 -17.14 13.51
CA LEU A 292 -11.59 -16.66 14.22
C LEU A 292 -11.09 -15.33 13.66
N GLY A 293 -10.80 -15.26 12.36
CA GLY A 293 -10.11 -14.13 11.71
C GLY A 293 -11.01 -13.12 11.00
N GLY A 294 -12.31 -13.41 10.84
CA GLY A 294 -13.17 -12.63 9.97
C GLY A 294 -12.81 -12.81 8.49
N TYR A 295 -13.45 -12.03 7.62
CA TYR A 295 -13.13 -11.99 6.19
C TYR A 295 -12.08 -10.91 5.92
N THR A 296 -11.09 -11.21 5.09
CA THR A 296 -10.23 -10.18 4.47
C THR A 296 -11.03 -9.38 3.43
N PRO A 297 -10.55 -8.18 3.02
CA PRO A 297 -11.22 -7.40 1.96
C PRO A 297 -11.43 -8.20 0.67
N MET A 298 -10.44 -8.99 0.25
CA MET A 298 -10.51 -9.79 -0.96
C MET A 298 -11.48 -10.96 -0.83
N GLU A 299 -11.50 -11.65 0.32
CA GLU A 299 -12.48 -12.71 0.59
C GLU A 299 -13.90 -12.17 0.67
N ALA A 300 -14.10 -10.93 1.13
CA ALA A 300 -15.40 -10.30 1.14
C ALA A 300 -15.94 -10.13 -0.29
N HIS A 301 -15.09 -9.68 -1.23
CA HIS A 301 -15.47 -9.59 -2.63
C HIS A 301 -15.73 -10.96 -3.29
N ALA A 302 -15.01 -12.01 -2.87
CA ALA A 302 -15.10 -13.36 -3.43
C ALA A 302 -16.27 -14.19 -2.89
N TRP A 303 -16.56 -14.09 -1.59
CA TRP A 303 -17.39 -15.09 -0.91
C TRP A 303 -18.58 -14.50 -0.14
N LYS A 304 -18.62 -13.18 0.09
CA LYS A 304 -19.73 -12.54 0.82
C LYS A 304 -20.82 -12.09 -0.14
N LYS A 305 -22.09 -12.27 0.25
CA LYS A 305 -23.25 -11.81 -0.54
C LYS A 305 -23.12 -10.32 -0.86
N GLY A 306 -23.15 -9.98 -2.15
CA GLY A 306 -22.95 -8.61 -2.65
C GLY A 306 -21.53 -8.30 -3.13
N GLY A 307 -20.58 -9.22 -2.90
CA GLY A 307 -19.22 -9.13 -3.44
C GLY A 307 -19.20 -9.14 -4.97
N CYS A 308 -18.26 -8.38 -5.55
CA CYS A 308 -18.20 -8.17 -7.00
C CYS A 308 -17.62 -9.34 -7.80
N LEU A 309 -17.05 -10.35 -7.13
CA LEU A 309 -16.49 -11.53 -7.78
C LEU A 309 -17.42 -12.75 -7.70
N LEU A 310 -18.57 -12.61 -7.04
CA LEU A 310 -19.65 -13.59 -7.13
C LEU A 310 -20.37 -13.43 -8.46
N ALA A 311 -20.63 -14.56 -9.11
CA ALA A 311 -21.48 -14.61 -10.29
C ALA A 311 -22.87 -14.02 -9.94
N PRO A 312 -23.43 -13.11 -10.76
CA PRO A 312 -24.78 -12.59 -10.57
C PRO A 312 -25.80 -13.73 -10.47
N PRO A 313 -26.86 -13.60 -9.64
CA PRO A 313 -27.93 -14.60 -9.58
C PRO A 313 -28.48 -14.89 -10.98
N GLY A 314 -28.45 -16.16 -11.40
CA GLY A 314 -28.90 -16.60 -12.74
C GLY A 314 -27.82 -16.66 -13.83
N THR A 315 -26.56 -16.35 -13.52
CA THR A 315 -25.44 -16.64 -14.42
C THR A 315 -24.86 -18.03 -14.16
N LEU A 316 -24.62 -18.80 -15.22
CA LEU A 316 -24.08 -20.16 -15.20
C LEU A 316 -22.58 -20.16 -14.85
N ALA A 317 -22.24 -19.79 -13.61
CA ALA A 317 -20.91 -20.01 -13.07
C ALA A 317 -21.02 -20.72 -11.72
N GLY A 318 -20.97 -22.05 -11.77
CA GLY A 318 -20.89 -22.92 -10.59
C GLY A 318 -21.62 -24.25 -10.76
N LYS A 319 -21.03 -25.18 -11.52
CA LYS A 319 -21.00 -26.59 -11.12
C LYS A 319 -19.74 -26.80 -10.30
#